data_AF-A0A7V7MUX4-F1
#
_entry.id   AF-A0A7V7MUX4-F1
#
_cell.length_a   1.000
_cell.length_b   1.000
_cell.length_c   1.000
_cell.angle_alpha   90.00
_cell.angle_beta   90.00
_cell.angle_gamma   90.00
#
_symmetry.space_group_name_H-M   'P 1'
#
loop_
_entity.id
_entity.type
_entity.pdbx_description
1 polymer ?
#
loop_
_entity_poly.entity_id
_entity_poly.type
_entity_poly.pdbx_seq_one_letter_code
_entity_poly.pdbx_strand_id
1 'polypeptide(L)'
;MHFRQWLLLCMLFVYAPLTPALDKPDCALIEKWATAGDAQETTQISPGLQLSVLAEDERMVPLFGKSIYSWDRDDFRDFNTTVNVCAKAASKRRDRATRDTLQLAMRSVRKAQRPLGDLIRAREAGNTAVTALLEEPASPETIVMLERAEEALQGKEVRPQLRGTPQALQQHIHGLIRSLRYLATTDIESLGARLAERRLALVAAQEEAEAAATAELEAARRELESLANDVQGLAVLDRMSKLPALETARPEQARAFLDSVAQKRRSIEDAQRQAREEESSRIASAMVERINAFEVKQPADLGKLWNLGKEMGEELRGSGARSGAQMMNAAFWKRFNAAATAMLQPFEKQLEAIPVSQEALKPLRRAVPELTGIERDMPVMRPYHQAVRARGEQIAGELRRIACKKTLDAAGVSGSEAEQALWGAGAATTLGEFLCTIATRGSEVHEYDDAGLLSDTHTLKLTTNAEGFHTLKLHEGEVQPGEKMLIGFEVADANQKRALSVSDWESYVAVNLRGDKAAAGGSDSAECDRLANKPRGELSLVESQRLMGCVLSTIPAMIQNR
;
A
#
# COMPACT_ATOMS: atom_id res chain seq x y z
N MET A 1 -64.05 0.98 2.85
CA MET A 1 -63.67 0.52 1.49
C MET A 1 -64.01 -0.97 1.24
N HIS A 2 -65.15 -1.51 1.74
CA HIS A 2 -65.43 -2.96 1.66
C HIS A 2 -66.78 -3.37 1.05
N PHE A 3 -67.63 -2.44 0.58
CA PHE A 3 -68.95 -2.80 0.05
C PHE A 3 -69.00 -2.97 -1.48
N ARG A 4 -68.08 -2.34 -2.23
CA ARG A 4 -68.01 -2.45 -3.70
C ARG A 4 -67.40 -3.77 -4.20
N GLN A 5 -66.65 -4.48 -3.35
CA GLN A 5 -65.99 -5.74 -3.71
C GLN A 5 -66.91 -6.96 -3.55
N TRP A 6 -67.97 -6.86 -2.75
CA TRP A 6 -68.96 -7.93 -2.57
C TRP A 6 -70.01 -7.95 -3.70
N LEU A 7 -70.38 -6.79 -4.25
CA LEU A 7 -71.34 -6.69 -5.35
C LEU A 7 -70.79 -7.17 -6.71
N LEU A 8 -69.46 -7.10 -6.91
CA LEU A 8 -68.79 -7.71 -8.06
C LEU A 8 -68.67 -9.24 -7.96
N LEU A 9 -68.59 -9.80 -6.74
CA LEU A 9 -68.54 -11.24 -6.53
C LEU A 9 -69.92 -11.91 -6.77
N CYS A 10 -71.03 -11.23 -6.47
CA CYS A 10 -72.37 -11.77 -6.72
C CYS A 10 -72.80 -11.69 -8.20
N MET A 11 -72.30 -10.73 -8.98
CA MET A 11 -72.58 -10.65 -10.43
C MET A 11 -71.79 -11.66 -11.27
N LEU A 12 -70.67 -12.19 -10.76
CA LEU A 12 -69.86 -13.20 -11.46
C LEU A 12 -70.39 -14.64 -11.33
N PHE A 13 -71.38 -14.89 -10.46
CA PHE A 13 -71.98 -16.23 -10.28
C PHE A 13 -73.20 -16.52 -11.17
N VAL A 14 -73.66 -15.56 -11.98
CA VAL A 14 -74.88 -15.73 -12.82
C VAL A 14 -74.58 -16.13 -14.26
N TYR A 15 -73.31 -16.16 -14.67
CA TYR A 15 -72.88 -16.62 -16.01
C TYR A 15 -72.01 -17.88 -15.93
N ALA A 16 -72.46 -18.91 -15.21
CA ALA A 16 -71.99 -20.24 -15.57
C ALA A 16 -72.61 -20.57 -16.93
N PRO A 17 -71.82 -20.73 -18.02
CA PRO A 17 -72.38 -21.20 -19.26
C PRO A 17 -72.99 -22.57 -18.98
N LEU A 18 -74.32 -22.66 -19.05
CA LEU A 18 -75.01 -23.94 -19.16
C LEU A 18 -74.45 -24.59 -20.43
N THR A 19 -73.44 -25.45 -20.29
CA THR A 19 -72.98 -26.29 -21.38
C THR A 19 -74.20 -27.05 -21.86
N PRO A 20 -74.63 -26.89 -23.12
CA PRO A 20 -75.84 -27.54 -23.60
C PRO A 20 -75.69 -29.04 -23.41
N ALA A 21 -76.68 -29.65 -22.76
CA ALA A 21 -76.77 -31.11 -22.66
C ALA A 21 -76.79 -31.71 -24.07
N LEU A 22 -76.29 -32.94 -24.22
CA LEU A 22 -76.33 -33.61 -25.52
C LEU A 22 -77.75 -33.60 -26.11
N ASP A 23 -77.84 -33.31 -27.40
CA ASP A 23 -79.10 -33.43 -28.11
C ASP A 23 -79.61 -34.88 -28.00
N LYS A 24 -80.93 -35.03 -27.89
CA LYS A 24 -81.59 -36.34 -27.77
C LYS A 24 -82.25 -36.69 -29.10
N PRO A 25 -81.50 -37.27 -30.06
CA PRO A 25 -82.05 -37.58 -31.37
C PRO A 25 -83.12 -38.67 -31.27
N ASP A 26 -84.04 -38.67 -32.25
CA ASP A 26 -85.02 -39.75 -32.39
C ASP A 26 -84.31 -41.09 -32.64
N CYS A 27 -84.90 -42.18 -32.13
CA CYS A 27 -84.39 -43.53 -32.28
C CYS A 27 -84.19 -43.94 -33.74
N ALA A 28 -84.98 -43.43 -34.68
CA ALA A 28 -84.77 -43.70 -36.10
C ALA A 28 -83.39 -43.19 -36.60
N LEU A 29 -82.94 -42.02 -36.11
CA LEU A 29 -81.63 -41.45 -36.45
C LEU A 29 -80.49 -42.23 -35.78
N ILE A 30 -80.66 -42.64 -34.52
CA ILE A 30 -79.67 -43.45 -33.79
C ILE A 30 -79.54 -44.84 -34.42
N GLU A 31 -80.65 -45.46 -34.81
CA GLU A 31 -80.66 -46.75 -35.50
C GLU A 31 -79.92 -46.66 -36.84
N LYS A 32 -80.19 -45.61 -37.63
CA LYS A 32 -79.47 -45.34 -38.88
C LYS A 32 -77.97 -45.17 -38.65
N TRP A 33 -77.58 -44.35 -37.66
CA TRP A 33 -76.18 -44.15 -37.28
C TRP A 33 -75.48 -45.45 -36.89
N ALA A 34 -76.11 -46.28 -36.07
CA ALA A 34 -75.52 -47.53 -35.59
C ALA A 34 -75.29 -48.55 -36.73
N THR A 35 -76.00 -48.40 -37.86
CA THR A 35 -75.81 -49.20 -39.08
C THR A 35 -74.91 -48.54 -40.12
N ALA A 36 -74.54 -47.26 -39.95
CA ALA A 36 -73.86 -46.46 -40.97
C ALA A 36 -72.36 -46.78 -41.13
N GLY A 37 -71.79 -47.65 -40.30
CA GLY A 37 -70.39 -48.08 -40.36
C GLY A 37 -70.16 -49.34 -39.53
N ASP A 38 -69.02 -50.01 -39.74
CA ASP A 38 -68.64 -51.16 -38.91
C ASP A 38 -68.21 -50.67 -37.53
N ALA A 39 -68.92 -51.10 -36.49
CA ALA A 39 -68.62 -50.77 -35.11
C ALA A 39 -67.24 -51.29 -34.64
N GLN A 40 -66.59 -52.16 -35.43
CA GLN A 40 -65.23 -52.65 -35.20
C GLN A 40 -64.16 -51.85 -35.96
N GLU A 41 -64.54 -51.08 -36.98
CA GLU A 41 -63.60 -50.23 -37.71
C GLU A 41 -63.15 -49.08 -36.80
N THR A 42 -61.85 -48.85 -36.74
CA THR A 42 -61.23 -47.81 -35.92
C THR A 42 -60.37 -46.87 -36.75
N THR A 43 -60.42 -45.59 -36.40
CA THR A 43 -59.56 -44.53 -36.92
C THR A 43 -58.56 -44.14 -35.85
N GLN A 44 -57.30 -43.99 -36.24
CA GLN A 44 -56.23 -43.54 -35.35
C GLN A 44 -56.29 -42.02 -35.20
N ILE A 45 -56.55 -41.54 -33.99
CA ILE A 45 -56.62 -40.11 -33.66
C ILE A 45 -55.30 -39.60 -33.10
N SER A 46 -54.62 -40.44 -32.32
CA SER A 46 -53.27 -40.19 -31.82
C SER A 46 -52.49 -41.50 -31.70
N PRO A 47 -51.15 -41.47 -31.46
CA PRO A 47 -50.37 -42.69 -31.26
C PRO A 47 -50.92 -43.62 -30.16
N GLY A 48 -51.59 -43.06 -29.14
CA GLY A 48 -52.22 -43.81 -28.05
C GLY A 48 -53.74 -43.96 -28.13
N LEU A 49 -54.40 -43.39 -29.16
CA LEU A 49 -55.86 -43.32 -29.26
C LEU A 49 -56.36 -43.82 -30.61
N GLN A 50 -57.12 -44.91 -30.56
CA GLN A 50 -57.96 -45.35 -31.67
C GLN A 50 -59.42 -45.24 -31.26
N LEU A 51 -60.24 -44.64 -32.10
CA LEU A 51 -61.67 -44.51 -31.90
C LEU A 51 -62.41 -45.28 -32.97
N SER A 52 -63.59 -45.80 -32.64
CA SER A 52 -64.45 -46.37 -33.69
C SER A 52 -64.83 -45.28 -34.69
N VAL A 53 -64.95 -45.62 -35.97
CA VAL A 53 -65.46 -44.70 -37.00
C VAL A 53 -66.83 -44.14 -36.61
N LEU A 54 -67.65 -44.90 -35.87
CA LEU A 54 -68.93 -44.43 -35.35
C LEU A 54 -68.82 -43.24 -34.39
N ALA A 55 -67.65 -43.06 -33.76
CA ALA A 55 -67.35 -41.98 -32.83
C ALA A 55 -66.73 -40.74 -33.52
N GLU A 56 -66.55 -40.74 -34.85
CA GLU A 56 -66.05 -39.57 -35.58
C GLU A 56 -67.03 -38.41 -35.52
N ASP A 57 -66.50 -37.19 -35.48
CA ASP A 57 -67.31 -35.98 -35.37
C ASP A 57 -68.29 -35.82 -36.55
N GLU A 58 -67.92 -36.26 -37.76
CA GLU A 58 -68.80 -36.27 -38.93
C GLU A 58 -70.11 -37.04 -38.71
N ARG A 59 -70.10 -37.99 -37.77
CA ARG A 59 -71.26 -38.84 -37.43
C ARG A 59 -71.88 -38.44 -36.11
N MET A 60 -71.06 -38.07 -35.12
CA MET A 60 -71.51 -37.76 -33.76
C MET A 60 -72.09 -36.35 -33.64
N VAL A 61 -71.47 -35.34 -34.27
CA VAL A 61 -71.91 -33.94 -34.16
C VAL A 61 -73.31 -33.74 -34.73
N PRO A 62 -73.67 -34.27 -35.93
CA PRO A 62 -75.03 -34.12 -36.45
C PRO A 62 -76.12 -34.79 -35.61
N LEU A 63 -75.76 -35.77 -34.77
CA LEU A 63 -76.72 -36.54 -33.97
C LEU A 63 -76.90 -35.97 -32.56
N PHE A 64 -75.79 -35.62 -31.91
CA PHE A 64 -75.77 -35.23 -30.51
C PHE A 64 -75.43 -33.74 -30.30
N GLY A 65 -75.24 -32.99 -31.39
CA GLY A 65 -74.99 -31.55 -31.39
C GLY A 65 -73.57 -31.15 -30.94
N LYS A 66 -72.75 -32.11 -30.50
CA LYS A 66 -71.45 -31.87 -29.86
C LYS A 66 -70.42 -32.94 -30.22
N SER A 67 -69.18 -32.50 -30.44
CA SER A 67 -68.04 -33.36 -30.75
C SER A 67 -67.73 -34.30 -29.58
N ILE A 68 -67.44 -35.58 -29.88
CA ILE A 68 -67.12 -36.57 -28.84
C ILE A 68 -65.86 -36.18 -28.06
N TYR A 69 -64.97 -35.38 -28.66
CA TYR A 69 -63.74 -34.88 -28.02
C TYR A 69 -64.00 -33.85 -26.92
N SER A 70 -65.21 -33.33 -26.85
CA SER A 70 -65.65 -32.37 -25.82
C SER A 70 -66.60 -32.99 -24.80
N TRP A 71 -66.84 -34.31 -24.89
CA TRP A 71 -67.73 -35.01 -23.98
C TRP A 71 -67.11 -35.18 -22.60
N ASP A 72 -67.88 -34.86 -21.58
CA ASP A 72 -67.55 -35.18 -20.20
C ASP A 72 -68.21 -36.49 -19.73
N ARG A 73 -68.10 -36.80 -18.43
CA ARG A 73 -68.66 -38.03 -17.85
C ARG A 73 -70.19 -38.07 -17.92
N ASP A 74 -70.85 -36.92 -17.85
CA ASP A 74 -72.30 -36.81 -17.91
C ASP A 74 -72.79 -36.92 -19.36
N ASP A 75 -72.08 -36.34 -20.33
CA ASP A 75 -72.32 -36.55 -21.76
C ASP A 75 -72.29 -38.06 -22.12
N PHE A 76 -71.28 -38.80 -21.67
CA PHE A 76 -71.25 -40.27 -21.88
C PHE A 76 -72.42 -40.99 -21.20
N ARG A 77 -72.89 -40.50 -20.04
CA ARG A 77 -74.05 -41.07 -19.34
C ARG A 77 -75.33 -40.84 -20.13
N ASP A 78 -75.49 -39.64 -20.68
CA ASP A 78 -76.64 -39.24 -21.47
C ASP A 78 -76.70 -39.97 -22.81
N PHE A 79 -75.56 -40.10 -23.49
CA PHE A 79 -75.42 -40.96 -24.67
C PHE A 79 -75.87 -42.40 -24.36
N ASN A 80 -75.30 -43.02 -23.31
CA ASN A 80 -75.63 -44.39 -22.94
C ASN A 80 -77.12 -44.54 -22.60
N THR A 81 -77.72 -43.56 -21.93
CA THR A 81 -79.14 -43.57 -21.58
C THR A 81 -80.00 -43.51 -22.83
N THR A 82 -79.67 -42.60 -23.74
CA THR A 82 -80.42 -42.38 -24.99
C THR A 82 -80.36 -43.62 -25.89
N VAL A 83 -79.17 -44.20 -26.13
CA VAL A 83 -79.02 -45.41 -26.95
C VAL A 83 -79.73 -46.61 -26.31
N ASN A 84 -79.69 -46.75 -24.98
CA ASN A 84 -80.41 -47.83 -24.28
C ASN A 84 -81.93 -47.69 -24.36
N VAL A 85 -82.46 -46.46 -24.34
CA VAL A 85 -83.89 -46.22 -24.57
C VAL A 85 -84.31 -46.71 -25.95
N CYS A 86 -83.52 -46.41 -26.98
CA CYS A 86 -83.78 -46.88 -28.35
C CYS A 86 -83.61 -48.39 -28.51
N ALA A 87 -82.59 -48.99 -27.89
CA ALA A 87 -82.43 -50.44 -27.87
C ALA A 87 -83.62 -51.15 -27.18
N LYS A 88 -84.14 -50.58 -26.08
CA LYS A 88 -85.37 -51.07 -25.43
C LYS A 88 -86.60 -50.91 -26.34
N ALA A 89 -86.71 -49.81 -27.08
CA ALA A 89 -87.78 -49.60 -28.05
C ALA A 89 -87.73 -50.63 -29.19
N ALA A 90 -86.56 -50.88 -29.79
CA ALA A 90 -86.36 -51.93 -30.78
C ALA A 90 -86.71 -53.33 -30.23
N SER A 91 -86.32 -53.64 -28.99
CA SER A 91 -86.69 -54.89 -28.32
C SER A 91 -88.20 -55.05 -28.14
N LYS A 92 -88.94 -53.99 -27.83
CA LYS A 92 -90.42 -54.02 -27.73
C LYS A 92 -91.07 -54.31 -29.09
N ARG A 93 -90.47 -53.85 -30.18
CA ARG A 93 -90.87 -54.17 -31.57
C ARG A 93 -90.43 -55.58 -32.02
N ARG A 94 -89.76 -56.35 -31.15
CA ARG A 94 -89.15 -57.66 -31.45
C ARG A 94 -88.06 -57.62 -32.53
N ASP A 95 -87.46 -56.45 -32.78
CA ASP A 95 -86.34 -56.29 -33.71
C ASP A 95 -85.02 -56.55 -32.97
N ARG A 96 -84.60 -57.81 -32.98
CA ARG A 96 -83.37 -58.26 -32.31
C ARG A 96 -82.11 -57.74 -32.99
N ALA A 97 -82.11 -57.65 -34.32
CA ALA A 97 -80.94 -57.23 -35.09
C ALA A 97 -80.58 -55.78 -34.76
N THR A 98 -81.55 -54.86 -34.83
CA THR A 98 -81.35 -53.45 -34.50
C THR A 98 -80.92 -53.25 -33.05
N ARG A 99 -81.54 -53.97 -32.12
CA ARG A 99 -81.12 -53.94 -30.70
C ARG A 99 -79.67 -54.36 -30.54
N ASP A 100 -79.26 -55.47 -31.15
CA ASP A 100 -77.90 -56.01 -31.00
C ASP A 100 -76.86 -55.08 -31.66
N THR A 101 -77.20 -54.47 -32.81
CA THR A 101 -76.38 -53.43 -33.46
C THR A 101 -76.23 -52.18 -32.60
N LEU A 102 -77.32 -51.66 -32.02
CA LEU A 102 -77.27 -50.52 -31.09
C LEU A 102 -76.41 -50.82 -29.85
N GLN A 103 -76.52 -52.02 -29.29
CA GLN A 103 -75.71 -52.46 -28.15
C GLN A 103 -74.24 -52.65 -28.53
N LEU A 104 -73.93 -53.05 -29.76
CA LEU A 104 -72.56 -53.11 -30.27
C LEU A 104 -71.98 -51.70 -30.46
N ALA A 105 -72.69 -50.82 -31.15
CA ALA A 105 -72.31 -49.42 -31.36
C ALA A 105 -72.10 -48.67 -30.03
N MET A 106 -73.02 -48.82 -29.07
CA MET A 106 -72.89 -48.26 -27.72
C MET A 106 -71.63 -48.76 -27.01
N ARG A 107 -71.32 -50.07 -27.10
CA ARG A 107 -70.10 -50.63 -26.50
C ARG A 107 -68.84 -50.08 -27.16
N SER A 108 -68.84 -49.93 -28.49
CA SER A 108 -67.71 -49.36 -29.23
C SER A 108 -67.45 -47.90 -28.84
N VAL A 109 -68.49 -47.06 -28.79
CA VAL A 109 -68.36 -45.66 -28.33
C VAL A 109 -67.99 -45.59 -26.84
N ARG A 110 -68.55 -46.45 -25.99
CA ARG A 110 -68.21 -46.47 -24.55
C ARG A 110 -66.74 -46.82 -24.29
N LYS A 111 -66.12 -47.67 -25.13
CA LYS A 111 -64.68 -47.96 -25.02
C LYS A 111 -63.81 -46.72 -25.24
N ALA A 112 -64.31 -45.70 -25.94
CA ALA A 112 -63.63 -44.43 -26.14
C ALA A 112 -63.58 -43.55 -24.88
N GLN A 113 -64.43 -43.77 -23.88
CA GLN A 113 -64.57 -42.88 -22.71
C GLN A 113 -63.25 -42.65 -21.96
N ARG A 114 -62.51 -43.72 -21.66
CA ARG A 114 -61.24 -43.60 -20.93
C ARG A 114 -60.14 -42.97 -21.78
N PRO A 115 -59.88 -43.45 -23.02
CA PRO A 115 -58.90 -42.83 -23.90
C PRO A 115 -59.19 -41.35 -24.24
N LEU A 116 -60.46 -40.95 -24.37
CA LEU A 116 -60.85 -39.54 -24.53
C LEU A 116 -60.59 -38.73 -23.27
N GLY A 117 -60.85 -39.30 -22.08
CA GLY A 117 -60.46 -38.66 -20.81
C GLY A 117 -58.94 -38.55 -20.61
N ASP A 118 -58.15 -39.46 -21.19
CA ASP A 118 -56.68 -39.34 -21.24
C ASP A 118 -56.25 -38.24 -22.23
N LEU A 119 -56.90 -38.14 -23.39
CA LEU A 119 -56.66 -37.08 -24.39
C LEU A 119 -56.98 -35.68 -23.84
N ILE A 120 -58.14 -35.49 -23.19
CA ILE A 120 -58.52 -34.19 -22.60
C ILE A 120 -57.51 -33.76 -21.54
N ARG A 121 -57.14 -34.67 -20.62
CA ARG A 121 -56.12 -34.40 -19.60
C ARG A 121 -54.75 -34.10 -20.20
N ALA A 122 -54.38 -34.80 -21.28
CA ALA A 122 -53.14 -34.52 -21.99
C ALA A 122 -53.18 -33.16 -22.69
N ARG A 123 -54.32 -32.75 -23.26
CA ARG A 123 -54.51 -31.42 -23.86
C ARG A 123 -54.40 -30.31 -22.80
N GLU A 124 -55.05 -30.48 -21.65
CA GLU A 124 -54.95 -29.53 -20.53
C GLU A 124 -53.53 -29.44 -19.98
N ALA A 125 -52.88 -30.59 -19.75
CA ALA A 125 -51.51 -30.64 -19.25
C ALA A 125 -50.50 -30.07 -20.27
N GLY A 126 -50.67 -30.36 -21.56
CA GLY A 126 -49.87 -29.82 -22.64
C GLY A 126 -50.02 -28.30 -22.77
N ASN A 127 -51.25 -27.80 -22.76
CA ASN A 127 -51.52 -26.35 -22.74
C ASN A 127 -50.94 -25.67 -21.50
N THR A 128 -51.10 -26.27 -20.32
CA THR A 128 -50.54 -25.73 -19.07
C THR A 128 -49.02 -25.65 -19.14
N ALA A 129 -48.36 -26.71 -19.63
CA ALA A 129 -46.91 -26.74 -19.78
C ALA A 129 -46.42 -25.69 -20.79
N VAL A 130 -47.07 -25.58 -21.95
CA VAL A 130 -46.69 -24.59 -22.97
C VAL A 130 -46.93 -23.17 -22.47
N THR A 131 -48.09 -22.88 -21.87
CA THR A 131 -48.37 -21.55 -21.33
C THR A 131 -47.34 -21.15 -20.27
N ALA A 132 -46.97 -22.04 -19.35
CA ALA A 132 -45.91 -21.76 -18.38
C ALA A 132 -44.58 -21.41 -19.06
N LEU A 133 -44.16 -22.18 -20.08
CA LEU A 133 -42.94 -21.89 -20.84
C LEU A 133 -43.00 -20.55 -21.61
N LEU A 134 -44.18 -20.15 -22.09
CA LEU A 134 -44.36 -18.89 -22.81
C LEU A 134 -44.31 -17.66 -21.89
N GLU A 135 -44.72 -17.83 -20.62
CA GLU A 135 -44.74 -16.80 -19.58
C GLU A 135 -43.36 -16.54 -18.94
N GLU A 136 -42.39 -17.41 -19.19
CA GLU A 136 -41.03 -17.24 -18.65
C GLU A 136 -40.37 -15.93 -19.15
N PRO A 137 -39.60 -15.25 -18.29
CA PRO A 137 -38.84 -14.07 -18.68
C PRO A 137 -37.93 -14.35 -19.88
N ALA A 138 -37.76 -13.33 -20.72
CA ALA A 138 -36.85 -13.39 -21.85
C ALA A 138 -35.41 -13.60 -21.36
N SER A 139 -34.82 -14.74 -21.73
CA SER A 139 -33.41 -15.02 -21.51
C SER A 139 -32.89 -16.02 -22.56
N PRO A 140 -31.56 -16.13 -22.75
CA PRO A 140 -30.97 -17.15 -23.61
C PRO A 140 -31.39 -18.58 -23.21
N GLU A 141 -31.51 -18.85 -21.91
CA GLU A 141 -31.98 -20.13 -21.39
C GLU A 141 -33.43 -20.41 -21.79
N THR A 142 -34.32 -19.41 -21.71
CA THR A 142 -35.71 -19.54 -22.15
C THR A 142 -35.80 -19.89 -23.64
N ILE A 143 -34.98 -19.25 -24.49
CA ILE A 143 -34.92 -19.55 -25.93
C ILE A 143 -34.54 -21.02 -26.17
N VAL A 144 -33.50 -21.51 -25.49
CA VAL A 144 -33.07 -22.91 -25.56
C VAL A 144 -34.18 -23.84 -25.07
N MET A 145 -34.88 -23.49 -23.99
CA MET A 145 -35.95 -24.33 -23.45
C MET A 145 -37.18 -24.41 -24.38
N LEU A 146 -37.53 -23.31 -25.05
CA LEU A 146 -38.57 -23.32 -26.08
C LEU A 146 -38.18 -24.22 -27.26
N GLU A 147 -36.93 -24.16 -27.70
CA GLU A 147 -36.40 -25.07 -28.73
C GLU A 147 -36.49 -26.54 -28.29
N ARG A 148 -36.08 -26.88 -27.06
CA ARG A 148 -36.22 -28.25 -26.53
C ARG A 148 -37.67 -28.69 -26.40
N ALA A 149 -38.59 -27.79 -26.09
CA ALA A 149 -40.01 -28.10 -26.06
C ALA A 149 -40.57 -28.37 -27.47
N GLU A 150 -40.16 -27.60 -28.49
CA GLU A 150 -40.48 -27.86 -29.90
C GLU A 150 -39.94 -29.24 -30.35
N GLU A 151 -38.67 -29.54 -30.03
CA GLU A 151 -38.06 -30.83 -30.33
C GLU A 151 -38.77 -32.00 -29.64
N ALA A 152 -39.18 -31.82 -28.37
CA ALA A 152 -39.96 -32.81 -27.65
C ALA A 152 -41.29 -33.08 -28.37
N LEU A 153 -42.00 -32.02 -28.81
CA LEU A 153 -43.25 -32.16 -29.56
C LEU A 153 -43.08 -32.92 -30.88
N GLN A 154 -41.92 -32.81 -31.52
CA GLN A 154 -41.53 -33.58 -32.70
C GLN A 154 -41.13 -35.04 -32.40
N GLY A 155 -41.18 -35.45 -31.13
CA GLY A 155 -40.82 -36.80 -30.68
C GLY A 155 -39.33 -37.04 -30.51
N LYS A 156 -38.49 -35.99 -30.52
CA LYS A 156 -37.05 -36.13 -30.26
C LYS A 156 -36.77 -36.37 -28.77
N GLU A 157 -35.72 -37.13 -28.48
CA GLU A 157 -35.31 -37.38 -27.11
C GLU A 157 -34.54 -36.19 -26.53
N VAL A 158 -35.21 -35.38 -25.70
CA VAL A 158 -34.59 -34.17 -25.11
C VAL A 158 -34.13 -34.33 -23.65
N ARG A 159 -34.54 -35.40 -22.96
CA ARG A 159 -34.24 -35.58 -21.50
C ARG A 159 -32.76 -35.47 -21.14
N PRO A 160 -31.80 -36.01 -21.91
CA PRO A 160 -30.38 -35.86 -21.60
C PRO A 160 -29.91 -34.40 -21.65
N GLN A 161 -30.49 -33.60 -22.54
CA GLN A 161 -30.12 -32.19 -22.79
C GLN A 161 -30.70 -31.25 -21.74
N LEU A 162 -31.69 -31.68 -20.96
CA LEU A 162 -32.27 -30.90 -19.87
C LEU A 162 -31.37 -30.89 -18.62
N ARG A 163 -30.31 -31.70 -18.57
CA ARG A 163 -29.39 -31.72 -17.42
C ARG A 163 -28.72 -30.35 -17.23
N GLY A 164 -28.82 -29.80 -16.03
CA GLY A 164 -28.25 -28.50 -15.68
C GLY A 164 -29.21 -27.31 -15.88
N THR A 165 -30.40 -27.52 -16.44
CA THR A 165 -31.42 -26.48 -16.53
C THR A 165 -32.19 -26.32 -15.21
N PRO A 166 -32.81 -25.16 -14.93
CA PRO A 166 -33.65 -24.99 -13.73
C PRO A 166 -34.77 -26.02 -13.63
N GLN A 167 -34.97 -26.59 -12.44
CA GLN A 167 -35.94 -27.67 -12.22
C GLN A 167 -37.38 -27.29 -12.61
N ALA A 168 -37.77 -26.02 -12.40
CA ALA A 168 -39.09 -25.52 -12.79
C ALA A 168 -39.34 -25.70 -14.30
N LEU A 169 -38.40 -25.25 -15.14
CA LEU A 169 -38.48 -25.37 -16.59
C LEU A 169 -38.48 -26.84 -17.06
N GLN A 170 -37.68 -27.69 -16.40
CA GLN A 170 -37.68 -29.13 -16.69
C GLN A 170 -39.04 -29.78 -16.45
N GLN A 171 -39.75 -29.38 -15.38
CA GLN A 171 -41.05 -29.96 -15.04
C GLN A 171 -42.09 -29.69 -16.13
N HIS A 172 -42.08 -28.50 -16.74
CA HIS A 172 -42.96 -28.18 -17.85
C HIS A 172 -42.68 -29.05 -19.07
N ILE A 173 -41.40 -29.21 -19.47
CA ILE A 173 -41.04 -30.09 -20.59
C ILE A 173 -41.35 -31.56 -20.29
N HIS A 174 -41.12 -32.05 -19.06
CA HIS A 174 -41.51 -33.41 -18.67
C HIS A 174 -43.04 -33.61 -18.68
N GLY A 175 -43.81 -32.59 -18.29
CA GLY A 175 -45.27 -32.57 -18.41
C GLY A 175 -45.71 -32.69 -19.86
N LEU A 176 -45.08 -31.94 -20.75
CA LEU A 176 -45.33 -31.98 -22.19
C LEU A 176 -45.00 -33.37 -22.77
N ILE A 177 -43.83 -33.93 -22.46
CA ILE A 177 -43.39 -35.26 -22.91
C ILE A 177 -44.38 -36.36 -22.47
N ARG A 178 -44.89 -36.29 -21.23
CA ARG A 178 -45.87 -37.27 -20.74
C ARG A 178 -47.21 -37.16 -21.49
N SER A 179 -47.59 -35.96 -21.88
CA SER A 179 -48.86 -35.68 -22.56
C SER A 179 -48.84 -36.13 -24.03
N LEU A 180 -47.68 -36.07 -24.69
CA LEU A 180 -47.51 -36.40 -26.11
C LEU A 180 -48.07 -37.75 -26.55
N ARG A 181 -48.04 -38.77 -25.67
CA ARG A 181 -48.58 -40.09 -25.98
C ARG A 181 -50.07 -40.07 -26.34
N TYR A 182 -50.82 -39.08 -25.85
CA TYR A 182 -52.26 -39.00 -25.98
C TYR A 182 -52.75 -37.81 -26.80
N LEU A 183 -51.89 -36.83 -27.10
CA LEU A 183 -52.22 -35.64 -27.90
C LEU A 183 -52.50 -35.99 -29.36
N ALA A 184 -53.51 -35.36 -29.96
CA ALA A 184 -53.75 -35.45 -31.40
C ALA A 184 -52.70 -34.66 -32.19
N THR A 185 -52.48 -35.03 -33.46
CA THR A 185 -51.50 -34.35 -34.33
C THR A 185 -51.78 -32.85 -34.44
N THR A 186 -53.04 -32.46 -34.55
CA THR A 186 -53.46 -31.05 -34.61
C THR A 186 -53.15 -30.27 -33.33
N ASP A 187 -53.26 -30.92 -32.16
CA ASP A 187 -52.85 -30.32 -30.88
C ASP A 187 -51.33 -30.14 -30.82
N ILE A 188 -50.57 -31.12 -31.30
CA ILE A 188 -49.10 -31.06 -31.34
C ILE A 188 -48.64 -29.92 -32.25
N GLU A 189 -49.23 -29.79 -33.45
CA GLU A 189 -48.95 -28.70 -34.39
C GLU A 189 -49.31 -27.34 -33.80
N SER A 190 -50.48 -27.20 -33.16
CA SER A 190 -50.91 -25.95 -32.54
C SER A 190 -49.99 -25.53 -31.38
N LEU A 191 -49.61 -26.47 -30.50
CA LEU A 191 -48.70 -26.20 -29.39
C LEU A 191 -47.29 -25.86 -29.90
N GLY A 192 -46.83 -26.56 -30.93
CA GLY A 192 -45.54 -26.31 -31.59
C GLY A 192 -45.47 -24.93 -32.22
N ALA A 193 -46.52 -24.51 -32.93
CA ALA A 193 -46.60 -23.17 -33.54
C ALA A 193 -46.49 -22.04 -32.50
N ARG A 194 -47.15 -22.17 -31.34
CA ARG A 194 -47.07 -21.18 -30.25
C ARG A 194 -45.65 -21.06 -29.66
N LEU A 195 -44.99 -22.20 -29.44
CA LEU A 195 -43.61 -22.22 -28.95
C LEU A 195 -42.65 -21.59 -29.97
N ALA A 196 -42.78 -21.96 -31.24
CA ALA A 196 -41.96 -21.43 -32.32
C ALA A 196 -42.14 -19.92 -32.51
N GLU A 197 -43.38 -19.42 -32.49
CA GLU A 197 -43.68 -17.98 -32.56
C GLU A 197 -42.99 -17.21 -31.44
N ARG A 198 -43.13 -17.67 -30.19
CA ARG A 198 -42.49 -17.03 -29.04
C ARG A 198 -40.97 -17.09 -29.12
N ARG A 199 -40.40 -18.24 -29.50
CA ARG A 199 -38.95 -18.39 -29.64
C ARG A 199 -38.40 -17.42 -30.69
N LEU A 200 -39.02 -17.33 -31.86
CA LEU A 200 -38.61 -16.41 -32.92
C LEU A 200 -38.70 -14.95 -32.45
N ALA A 201 -39.75 -14.58 -31.71
CA ALA A 201 -39.88 -13.25 -31.13
C ALA A 201 -38.76 -12.93 -30.12
N LEU A 202 -38.38 -13.90 -29.27
CA LEU A 202 -37.30 -13.73 -28.30
C LEU A 202 -35.92 -13.63 -28.98
N VAL A 203 -35.68 -14.45 -30.02
CA VAL A 203 -34.43 -14.37 -30.82
C VAL A 203 -34.32 -13.02 -31.51
N ALA A 204 -35.39 -12.55 -32.16
CA ALA A 204 -35.40 -11.23 -32.81
C ALA A 204 -35.14 -10.10 -31.79
N ALA A 205 -35.79 -10.14 -30.62
CA ALA A 205 -35.56 -9.16 -29.56
C ALA A 205 -34.13 -9.19 -29.02
N GLN A 206 -33.51 -10.37 -28.91
CA GLN A 206 -32.11 -10.51 -28.52
C GLN A 206 -31.18 -9.92 -29.58
N GLU A 207 -31.41 -10.21 -30.87
CA GLU A 207 -30.62 -9.66 -31.96
C GLU A 207 -30.72 -8.13 -32.04
N GLU A 208 -31.91 -7.57 -31.84
CA GLU A 208 -32.12 -6.12 -31.76
C GLU A 208 -31.37 -5.50 -30.56
N ALA A 209 -31.40 -6.16 -29.40
CA ALA A 209 -30.69 -5.71 -28.21
C ALA A 209 -29.16 -5.79 -28.39
N GLU A 210 -28.64 -6.86 -28.98
CA GLU A 210 -27.22 -7.02 -29.33
C GLU A 210 -26.78 -5.94 -30.33
N ALA A 211 -27.61 -5.63 -31.33
CA ALA A 211 -27.33 -4.59 -32.31
C ALA A 211 -27.30 -3.18 -31.66
N ALA A 212 -28.25 -2.89 -30.77
CA ALA A 212 -28.27 -1.65 -30.01
C ALA A 212 -27.04 -1.51 -29.10
N ALA A 213 -26.69 -2.57 -28.37
CA ALA A 213 -25.49 -2.61 -27.54
C ALA A 213 -24.20 -2.43 -28.37
N THR A 214 -24.13 -3.04 -29.55
CA THR A 214 -23.00 -2.85 -30.48
C THR A 214 -22.88 -1.39 -30.91
N ALA A 215 -23.99 -0.75 -31.30
CA ALA A 215 -24.01 0.65 -31.69
C ALA A 215 -23.59 1.59 -30.55
N GLU A 216 -24.01 1.30 -29.31
CA GLU A 216 -23.59 2.05 -28.12
C GLU A 216 -22.08 1.90 -27.86
N LEU A 217 -21.53 0.68 -27.94
CA LEU A 217 -20.10 0.44 -27.78
C LEU A 217 -19.27 1.12 -28.88
N GLU A 218 -19.76 1.17 -30.12
CA GLU A 218 -19.12 1.92 -31.20
C GLU A 218 -19.14 3.43 -30.96
N ALA A 219 -20.25 3.98 -30.46
CA ALA A 219 -20.33 5.39 -30.07
C ALA A 219 -19.36 5.71 -28.93
N ALA A 220 -19.32 4.86 -27.90
CA ALA A 220 -18.37 4.97 -26.79
C ALA A 220 -16.92 4.86 -27.27
N ARG A 221 -16.64 4.06 -28.31
CA ARG A 221 -15.30 3.95 -28.90
C ARG A 221 -14.87 5.25 -29.58
N ARG A 222 -15.78 5.95 -30.27
CA ARG A 222 -15.48 7.27 -30.85
C ARG A 222 -15.22 8.31 -29.76
N GLU A 223 -15.99 8.27 -28.67
CA GLU A 223 -15.74 9.14 -27.51
C GLU A 223 -14.37 8.84 -26.88
N LEU A 224 -14.02 7.56 -26.73
CA LEU A 224 -12.74 7.09 -26.21
C LEU A 224 -11.54 7.64 -27.01
N GLU A 225 -11.65 7.65 -28.33
CA GLU A 225 -10.62 8.19 -29.23
C GLU A 225 -10.43 9.70 -29.04
N SER A 226 -11.51 10.44 -28.79
CA SER A 226 -11.47 11.89 -28.57
C SER A 226 -11.06 12.31 -27.15
N LEU A 227 -10.92 11.34 -26.23
CA LEU A 227 -10.75 11.63 -24.82
C LEU A 227 -9.39 12.29 -24.54
N ALA A 228 -9.41 13.38 -23.76
CA ALA A 228 -8.21 14.08 -23.34
C ALA A 228 -7.32 13.19 -22.44
N ASN A 229 -6.00 13.38 -22.54
CA ASN A 229 -5.02 12.65 -21.75
C ASN A 229 -4.77 13.33 -20.39
N ASP A 230 -5.84 13.53 -19.61
CA ASP A 230 -5.80 14.20 -18.31
C ASP A 230 -6.56 13.44 -17.21
N VAL A 231 -6.68 14.04 -16.02
CA VAL A 231 -7.35 13.43 -14.86
C VAL A 231 -8.85 13.25 -15.12
N GLN A 232 -9.48 14.14 -15.89
CA GLN A 232 -10.90 14.00 -16.24
C GLN A 232 -11.11 12.81 -17.17
N GLY A 233 -10.17 12.58 -18.10
CA GLY A 233 -10.15 11.40 -18.95
C GLY A 233 -10.22 10.10 -18.15
N LEU A 234 -9.44 9.95 -17.08
CA LEU A 234 -9.49 8.73 -16.24
C LEU A 234 -10.87 8.47 -15.63
N ALA A 235 -11.58 9.51 -15.20
CA ALA A 235 -12.94 9.38 -14.66
C ALA A 235 -13.95 8.95 -15.73
N VAL A 236 -13.80 9.45 -16.96
CA VAL A 236 -14.63 9.01 -18.09
C VAL A 236 -14.37 7.54 -18.43
N LEU A 237 -13.11 7.09 -18.44
CA LEU A 237 -12.75 5.69 -18.68
C LEU A 237 -13.37 4.75 -17.63
N ASP A 238 -13.44 5.14 -16.36
CA ASP A 238 -14.09 4.33 -15.32
C ASP A 238 -15.59 4.15 -15.59
N ARG A 239 -16.29 5.21 -16.04
CA ARG A 239 -17.70 5.12 -16.44
C ARG A 239 -17.87 4.24 -17.67
N MET A 240 -17.03 4.40 -18.70
CA MET A 240 -17.05 3.59 -19.92
C MET A 240 -16.87 2.10 -19.64
N SER A 241 -16.03 1.74 -18.65
CA SER A 241 -15.83 0.33 -18.27
C SER A 241 -17.04 -0.34 -17.61
N LYS A 242 -18.10 0.43 -17.34
CA LYS A 242 -19.32 0.00 -16.64
C LYS A 242 -20.59 0.25 -17.48
N LEU A 243 -20.45 0.42 -18.80
CA LEU A 243 -21.60 0.62 -19.68
C LEU A 243 -22.52 -0.62 -19.66
N PRO A 244 -23.85 -0.46 -19.49
CA PRO A 244 -24.79 -1.59 -19.54
C PRO A 244 -24.72 -2.39 -20.84
N ALA A 245 -24.39 -1.74 -21.96
CA ALA A 245 -24.16 -2.40 -23.25
C ALA A 245 -23.11 -3.52 -23.18
N LEU A 246 -22.18 -3.51 -22.21
CA LEU A 246 -21.20 -4.58 -22.04
C LEU A 246 -21.83 -5.92 -21.61
N GLU A 247 -22.97 -5.91 -20.95
CA GLU A 247 -23.68 -7.12 -20.51
C GLU A 247 -24.49 -7.75 -21.66
N THR A 248 -24.93 -6.93 -22.62
CA THR A 248 -25.79 -7.35 -23.73
C THR A 248 -25.03 -7.57 -25.04
N ALA A 249 -23.91 -6.87 -25.24
CA ALA A 249 -23.09 -7.04 -26.43
C ALA A 249 -22.46 -8.43 -26.51
N ARG A 250 -22.05 -8.83 -27.71
CA ARG A 250 -21.34 -10.10 -27.91
C ARG A 250 -20.03 -10.10 -27.11
N PRO A 251 -19.64 -11.23 -26.47
CA PRO A 251 -18.46 -11.29 -25.61
C PRO A 251 -17.17 -10.77 -26.26
N GLU A 252 -17.00 -11.03 -27.56
CA GLU A 252 -15.84 -10.59 -28.33
C GLU A 252 -15.79 -9.05 -28.49
N GLN A 253 -16.94 -8.42 -28.72
CA GLN A 253 -17.05 -6.97 -28.88
C GLN A 253 -16.85 -6.25 -27.54
N ALA A 254 -17.49 -6.74 -26.47
CA ALA A 254 -17.32 -6.21 -25.13
C ALA A 254 -15.84 -6.27 -24.70
N ARG A 255 -15.18 -7.41 -24.95
CA ARG A 255 -13.75 -7.57 -24.68
C ARG A 255 -12.89 -6.59 -25.49
N ALA A 256 -13.11 -6.50 -26.80
CA ALA A 256 -12.35 -5.59 -27.67
C ALA A 256 -12.50 -4.11 -27.24
N PHE A 257 -13.69 -3.72 -26.78
CA PHE A 257 -13.92 -2.39 -26.22
C PHE A 257 -13.16 -2.18 -24.90
N LEU A 258 -13.25 -3.11 -23.95
CA LEU A 258 -12.53 -3.04 -22.67
C LEU A 258 -11.01 -2.99 -22.84
N ASP A 259 -10.46 -3.74 -23.80
CA ASP A 259 -9.05 -3.69 -24.16
C ASP A 259 -8.65 -2.30 -24.67
N SER A 260 -9.52 -1.67 -25.48
CA SER A 260 -9.32 -0.29 -25.96
C SER A 260 -9.34 0.72 -24.80
N VAL A 261 -10.27 0.56 -23.85
CA VAL A 261 -10.35 1.39 -22.62
C VAL A 261 -9.07 1.25 -21.79
N ALA A 262 -8.58 0.03 -21.60
CA ALA A 262 -7.34 -0.23 -20.86
C ALA A 262 -6.11 0.35 -21.56
N GLN A 263 -6.04 0.26 -22.90
CA GLN A 263 -4.98 0.90 -23.68
C GLN A 263 -5.00 2.42 -23.52
N LYS A 264 -6.17 3.05 -23.64
CA LYS A 264 -6.29 4.50 -23.44
C LYS A 264 -5.91 4.91 -22.03
N ARG A 265 -6.32 4.16 -20.99
CA ARG A 265 -5.93 4.42 -19.60
C ARG A 265 -4.41 4.51 -19.42
N ARG A 266 -3.67 3.53 -19.95
CA ARG A 266 -2.20 3.54 -19.92
C ARG A 266 -1.62 4.76 -20.61
N SER A 267 -2.16 5.13 -21.79
CA SER A 267 -1.71 6.34 -22.50
C SER A 267 -1.93 7.63 -21.69
N ILE A 268 -3.03 7.75 -20.94
CA ILE A 268 -3.28 8.91 -20.07
C ILE A 268 -2.29 8.92 -18.90
N GLU A 269 -2.08 7.78 -18.24
CA GLU A 269 -1.15 7.65 -17.11
C GLU A 269 0.29 7.96 -17.53
N ASP A 270 0.71 7.51 -18.71
CA ASP A 270 2.02 7.79 -19.29
C ASP A 270 2.19 9.28 -19.60
N ALA A 271 1.19 9.93 -20.21
CA ALA A 271 1.22 11.37 -20.47
C ALA A 271 1.30 12.20 -19.18
N GLN A 272 0.56 11.81 -18.13
CA GLN A 272 0.65 12.46 -16.84
C GLN A 272 2.02 12.28 -16.18
N ARG A 273 2.62 11.09 -16.29
CA ARG A 273 3.96 10.83 -15.77
C ARG A 273 4.99 11.71 -16.49
N GLN A 274 4.94 11.77 -17.82
CA GLN A 274 5.82 12.62 -18.62
C GLN A 274 5.66 14.11 -18.24
N ALA A 275 4.44 14.61 -18.13
CA ALA A 275 4.20 16.00 -17.75
C ALA A 275 4.76 16.34 -16.35
N ARG A 276 4.67 15.41 -15.39
CA ARG A 276 5.29 15.57 -14.05
C ARG A 276 6.81 15.53 -14.12
N GLU A 277 7.38 14.71 -14.98
CA GLU A 277 8.84 14.65 -15.18
C GLU A 277 9.37 15.93 -15.83
N GLU A 278 8.68 16.46 -16.83
CA GLU A 278 9.00 17.74 -17.48
C GLU A 278 8.91 18.91 -16.48
N GLU A 279 7.84 18.96 -15.68
CA GLU A 279 7.69 19.98 -14.64
C GLU A 279 8.78 19.87 -13.56
N SER A 280 9.05 18.65 -13.08
CA SER A 280 10.14 18.37 -12.13
C SER A 280 11.50 18.79 -12.70
N SER A 281 11.76 18.52 -13.97
CA SER A 281 12.97 18.95 -14.67
C SER A 281 13.06 20.47 -14.76
N ARG A 282 11.96 21.15 -15.09
CA ARG A 282 11.89 22.62 -15.15
C ARG A 282 12.18 23.27 -13.80
N ILE A 283 11.53 22.79 -12.73
CA ILE A 283 11.75 23.27 -11.35
C ILE A 283 13.21 23.05 -10.95
N ALA A 284 13.75 21.86 -11.18
CA ALA A 284 15.12 21.54 -10.82
C ALA A 284 16.14 22.39 -11.59
N SER A 285 15.93 22.62 -12.90
CA SER A 285 16.78 23.51 -13.71
C SER A 285 16.77 24.95 -13.18
N ALA A 286 15.59 25.49 -12.86
CA ALA A 286 15.47 26.83 -12.27
C ALA A 286 16.19 26.93 -10.90
N MET A 287 16.14 25.88 -10.08
CA MET A 287 16.89 25.82 -8.82
C MET A 287 18.41 25.76 -9.04
N VAL A 288 18.87 24.97 -10.01
CA VAL A 288 20.30 24.90 -10.37
C VAL A 288 20.80 26.28 -10.84
N GLU A 289 20.02 26.99 -11.66
CA GLU A 289 20.34 28.36 -12.07
C GLU A 289 20.44 29.30 -10.86
N ARG A 290 19.48 29.25 -9.93
CA ARG A 290 19.50 30.04 -8.69
C ARG A 290 20.73 29.72 -7.81
N ILE A 291 21.11 28.46 -7.67
CA ILE A 291 22.33 28.04 -6.94
C ILE A 291 23.59 28.62 -7.60
N ASN A 292 23.69 28.48 -8.93
CA ASN A 292 24.86 28.95 -9.67
C ASN A 292 24.98 30.47 -9.68
N ALA A 293 23.85 31.19 -9.71
CA ALA A 293 23.79 32.65 -9.63
C ALA A 293 24.10 33.20 -8.22
N PHE A 294 24.05 32.38 -7.17
CA PHE A 294 24.33 32.83 -5.80
C PHE A 294 25.81 33.20 -5.64
N GLU A 295 26.08 34.48 -5.39
CA GLU A 295 27.43 35.03 -5.22
C GLU A 295 27.87 34.94 -3.75
N VAL A 296 29.07 34.39 -3.50
CA VAL A 296 29.65 34.26 -2.16
C VAL A 296 30.84 35.23 -2.08
N LYS A 297 30.69 36.33 -1.33
CA LYS A 297 31.70 37.41 -1.24
C LYS A 297 32.52 37.36 0.03
N GLN A 298 31.94 36.78 1.09
CA GLN A 298 32.56 36.69 2.41
C GLN A 298 32.17 35.37 3.10
N PRO A 299 32.91 34.93 4.12
CA PRO A 299 32.64 33.68 4.82
C PRO A 299 31.18 33.52 5.30
N ALA A 300 30.55 34.60 5.77
CA ALA A 300 29.17 34.58 6.26
C ALA A 300 28.13 34.26 5.17
N ASP A 301 28.48 34.43 3.89
CA ASP A 301 27.60 34.06 2.78
C ASP A 301 27.54 32.54 2.56
N LEU A 302 28.47 31.75 3.12
CA LEU A 302 28.41 30.28 3.06
C LEU A 302 27.17 29.74 3.77
N GLY A 303 26.82 30.28 4.94
CA GLY A 303 25.61 29.92 5.68
C GLY A 303 24.34 30.30 4.93
N LYS A 304 24.36 31.42 4.19
CA LYS A 304 23.24 31.81 3.31
C LYS A 304 23.09 30.83 2.14
N LEU A 305 24.20 30.46 1.49
CA LEU A 305 24.18 29.44 0.42
C LEU A 305 23.69 28.09 0.96
N TRP A 306 24.13 27.69 2.16
CA TRP A 306 23.66 26.48 2.84
C TRP A 306 22.15 26.49 3.08
N ASN A 307 21.62 27.59 3.60
CA ASN A 307 20.18 27.73 3.84
C ASN A 307 19.37 27.74 2.55
N LEU A 308 19.88 28.36 1.48
CA LEU A 308 19.26 28.29 0.15
C LEU A 308 19.13 26.83 -0.33
N GLY A 309 20.17 26.01 -0.15
CA GLY A 309 20.12 24.59 -0.48
C GLY A 309 19.07 23.82 0.33
N LYS A 310 18.89 24.16 1.62
CA LYS A 310 17.84 23.57 2.46
C LYS A 310 16.44 23.96 1.97
N GLU A 311 16.21 25.25 1.72
CA GLU A 311 14.92 25.77 1.23
C GLU A 311 14.52 25.09 -0.09
N MET A 312 15.45 24.98 -1.04
CA MET A 312 15.21 24.27 -2.31
C MET A 312 14.92 22.79 -2.10
N GLY A 313 15.60 22.15 -1.13
CA GLY A 313 15.33 20.76 -0.76
C GLY A 313 13.92 20.55 -0.19
N GLU A 314 13.37 21.53 0.53
CA GLU A 314 11.99 21.52 1.02
C GLU A 314 10.99 21.79 -0.10
N GLU A 315 11.27 22.74 -1.00
CA GLU A 315 10.46 23.05 -2.18
C GLU A 315 10.34 21.84 -3.14
N LEU A 316 11.43 21.11 -3.40
CA LEU A 316 11.39 19.86 -4.19
C LEU A 316 10.58 18.76 -3.50
N ARG A 317 10.64 18.68 -2.17
CA ARG A 317 9.86 17.70 -1.41
C ARG A 317 8.37 18.03 -1.46
N GLY A 318 8.00 19.30 -1.34
CA GLY A 318 6.62 19.79 -1.41
C GLY A 318 6.00 19.64 -2.80
N SER A 319 6.79 19.79 -3.87
CA SER A 319 6.33 19.63 -5.27
C SER A 319 6.28 18.18 -5.75
N GLY A 320 6.84 17.22 -5.01
CA GLY A 320 6.90 15.82 -5.43
C GLY A 320 7.95 15.53 -6.54
N ALA A 321 8.79 16.51 -6.86
CA ALA A 321 9.82 16.48 -7.90
C ALA A 321 11.06 15.64 -7.51
N ARG A 322 10.85 14.34 -7.22
CA ARG A 322 11.93 13.46 -6.71
C ARG A 322 13.08 13.27 -7.70
N SER A 323 12.80 13.23 -9.00
CA SER A 323 13.83 13.07 -10.03
C SER A 323 14.78 14.27 -10.10
N GLY A 324 14.27 15.47 -9.84
CA GLY A 324 15.06 16.71 -9.81
C GLY A 324 16.03 16.82 -8.62
N ALA A 325 15.79 16.08 -7.53
CA ALA A 325 16.58 16.18 -6.31
C ALA A 325 18.04 15.78 -6.49
N GLN A 326 18.34 14.79 -7.34
CA GLN A 326 19.73 14.36 -7.58
C GLN A 326 20.52 15.44 -8.33
N MET A 327 19.92 16.03 -9.38
CA MET A 327 20.54 17.10 -10.16
C MET A 327 20.79 18.34 -9.30
N MET A 328 19.79 18.75 -8.51
CA MET A 328 19.91 19.89 -7.60
C MET A 328 21.00 19.64 -6.54
N ASN A 329 20.99 18.48 -5.88
CA ASN A 329 21.96 18.14 -4.83
C ASN A 329 23.40 18.13 -5.38
N ALA A 330 23.61 17.57 -6.58
CA ALA A 330 24.92 17.59 -7.23
C ALA A 330 25.40 19.01 -7.54
N ALA A 331 24.52 19.86 -8.09
CA ALA A 331 24.84 21.27 -8.37
C ALA A 331 25.12 22.05 -7.08
N PHE A 332 24.31 21.85 -6.04
CA PHE A 332 24.49 22.46 -4.72
C PHE A 332 25.85 22.14 -4.13
N TRP A 333 26.22 20.86 -4.00
CA TRP A 333 27.50 20.47 -3.41
C TRP A 333 28.69 20.92 -4.25
N LYS A 334 28.57 20.88 -5.58
CA LYS A 334 29.61 21.42 -6.47
C LYS A 334 29.84 22.92 -6.20
N ARG A 335 28.77 23.71 -6.12
CA ARG A 335 28.85 25.15 -5.87
C ARG A 335 29.33 25.47 -4.47
N PHE A 336 28.76 24.80 -3.46
CA PHE A 336 29.09 24.99 -2.05
C PHE A 336 30.54 24.64 -1.76
N ASN A 337 31.05 23.50 -2.27
CA ASN A 337 32.44 23.12 -2.08
C ASN A 337 33.41 24.12 -2.73
N ALA A 338 33.11 24.59 -3.94
CA ALA A 338 33.92 25.61 -4.59
C ALA A 338 33.95 26.92 -3.79
N ALA A 339 32.79 27.36 -3.28
CA ALA A 339 32.69 28.56 -2.45
C ALA A 339 33.42 28.41 -1.11
N ALA A 340 33.26 27.27 -0.43
CA ALA A 340 33.93 26.98 0.84
C ALA A 340 35.46 26.96 0.68
N THR A 341 35.98 26.40 -0.41
CA THR A 341 37.42 26.47 -0.70
C THR A 341 37.88 27.92 -0.93
N ALA A 342 37.13 28.70 -1.72
CA ALA A 342 37.50 30.09 -2.02
C ALA A 342 37.44 31.03 -0.80
N MET A 343 36.57 30.74 0.18
CA MET A 343 36.37 31.55 1.37
C MET A 343 37.31 31.21 2.54
N LEU A 344 38.16 30.18 2.41
CA LEU A 344 39.04 29.76 3.49
C LEU A 344 40.07 30.85 3.85
N GLN A 345 40.74 31.43 2.87
CA GLN A 345 41.73 32.50 3.11
C GLN A 345 41.08 33.78 3.69
N PRO A 346 39.95 34.29 3.15
CA PRO A 346 39.20 35.37 3.81
C PRO A 346 38.82 35.07 5.27
N PHE A 347 38.45 33.82 5.57
CA PHE A 347 38.13 33.40 6.92
C PHE A 347 39.37 33.39 7.84
N GLU A 348 40.50 32.83 7.39
CA GLU A 348 41.77 32.87 8.14
C GLU A 348 42.18 34.31 8.47
N LYS A 349 42.05 35.23 7.52
CA LYS A 349 42.31 36.67 7.75
C LYS A 349 41.38 37.28 8.82
N GLN A 350 40.13 36.84 8.91
CA GLN A 350 39.23 37.26 9.99
C GLN A 350 39.65 36.68 11.35
N LEU A 351 40.18 35.45 11.38
CA LEU A 351 40.73 34.85 12.59
C LEU A 351 41.99 35.58 13.08
N GLU A 352 42.84 36.07 12.17
CA GLU A 352 44.03 36.86 12.49
C GLU A 352 43.68 38.20 13.18
N ALA A 353 42.53 38.79 12.83
CA ALA A 353 42.05 40.02 13.45
C ALA A 353 41.58 39.84 14.91
N ILE A 354 41.41 38.59 15.38
CA ILE A 354 41.09 38.30 16.78
C ILE A 354 42.32 38.60 17.64
N PRO A 355 42.21 39.49 18.65
CA PRO A 355 43.35 39.90 19.46
C PRO A 355 43.86 38.76 20.35
N VAL A 356 45.12 38.88 20.76
CA VAL A 356 45.80 37.90 21.63
C VAL A 356 45.41 38.20 23.07
N SER A 357 44.35 37.56 23.55
CA SER A 357 43.86 37.65 24.93
C SER A 357 43.25 36.33 25.42
N GLN A 358 43.10 36.16 26.73
CA GLN A 358 42.38 34.99 27.26
C GLN A 358 40.90 35.02 26.87
N GLU A 359 40.30 36.21 26.86
CA GLU A 359 38.90 36.44 26.50
C GLU A 359 38.62 36.05 25.05
N ALA A 360 39.62 36.16 24.16
CA ALA A 360 39.51 35.83 22.75
C ALA A 360 39.41 34.32 22.45
N LEU A 361 39.86 33.44 23.36
CA LEU A 361 39.80 31.98 23.14
C LEU A 361 38.37 31.44 23.13
N LYS A 362 37.44 32.08 23.86
CA LYS A 362 36.03 31.67 23.92
C LYS A 362 35.28 31.92 22.60
N PRO A 363 35.26 33.14 22.01
CA PRO A 363 34.65 33.38 20.71
C PRO A 363 35.38 32.62 19.59
N LEU A 364 36.69 32.41 19.70
CA LEU A 364 37.44 31.63 18.71
C LEU A 364 36.89 30.20 18.53
N ARG A 365 36.46 29.53 19.61
CA ARG A 365 35.83 28.19 19.52
C ARG A 365 34.50 28.18 18.77
N ARG A 366 33.83 29.33 18.66
CA ARG A 366 32.57 29.52 17.93
C ARG A 366 32.77 30.23 16.59
N ALA A 367 34.01 30.51 16.21
CA ALA A 367 34.30 31.30 15.01
C ALA A 367 33.78 30.64 13.71
N VAL A 368 33.77 29.30 13.60
CA VAL A 368 33.20 28.64 12.41
C VAL A 368 31.70 28.96 12.27
N PRO A 369 30.81 28.61 13.21
CA PRO A 369 29.40 28.95 13.09
C PRO A 369 29.13 30.46 13.09
N GLU A 370 29.87 31.27 13.86
CA GLU A 370 29.65 32.71 13.94
C GLU A 370 30.06 33.46 12.66
N LEU A 371 31.19 33.09 12.04
CA LEU A 371 31.69 33.79 10.85
C LEU A 371 31.18 33.18 9.54
N THR A 372 30.82 31.90 9.52
CA THR A 372 30.31 31.24 8.29
C THR A 372 28.81 31.02 8.29
N GLY A 373 28.14 31.06 9.45
CA GLY A 373 26.73 30.70 9.59
C GLY A 373 26.45 29.19 9.51
N ILE A 374 27.48 28.35 9.58
CA ILE A 374 27.37 26.89 9.46
C ILE A 374 27.65 26.23 10.82
N GLU A 375 26.62 25.62 11.40
CA GLU A 375 26.73 24.93 12.70
C GLU A 375 27.13 23.45 12.58
N ARG A 376 26.89 22.84 11.42
CA ARG A 376 27.16 21.41 11.21
C ARG A 376 28.62 21.16 10.89
N ASP A 377 29.19 20.15 11.57
CA ASP A 377 30.46 19.56 11.16
C ASP A 377 30.26 18.78 9.85
N MET A 378 30.90 19.27 8.79
CA MET A 378 30.84 18.69 7.46
C MET A 378 32.26 18.54 6.93
N PRO A 379 32.56 17.51 6.10
CA PRO A 379 33.91 17.28 5.60
C PRO A 379 34.56 18.49 4.94
N VAL A 380 33.79 19.29 4.19
CA VAL A 380 34.26 20.51 3.52
C VAL A 380 34.62 21.65 4.50
N MET A 381 34.07 21.64 5.71
CA MET A 381 34.34 22.64 6.75
C MET A 381 35.52 22.27 7.66
N ARG A 382 36.11 21.07 7.53
CA ARG A 382 37.27 20.64 8.33
C ARG A 382 38.45 21.61 8.27
N PRO A 383 38.83 22.19 7.10
CA PRO A 383 39.90 23.19 7.04
C PRO A 383 39.61 24.43 7.91
N TYR A 384 38.36 24.86 8.02
CA TYR A 384 37.97 25.99 8.87
C TYR A 384 38.18 25.67 10.35
N HIS A 385 37.78 24.48 10.80
CA HIS A 385 38.05 24.03 12.16
C HIS A 385 39.54 23.86 12.45
N GLN A 386 40.35 23.47 11.45
CA GLN A 386 41.80 23.43 11.57
C GLN A 386 42.40 24.83 11.72
N ALA A 387 41.98 25.80 10.90
CA ALA A 387 42.41 27.19 10.99
C ALA A 387 42.08 27.81 12.36
N VAL A 388 40.88 27.55 12.89
CA VAL A 388 40.48 27.97 14.25
C VAL A 388 41.40 27.37 15.32
N ARG A 389 41.73 26.08 15.22
CA ARG A 389 42.66 25.43 16.17
C ARG A 389 44.06 26.02 16.08
N ALA A 390 44.59 26.18 14.87
CA ALA A 390 45.90 26.76 14.63
C ALA A 390 46.00 28.18 15.20
N ARG A 391 44.99 29.04 14.98
CA ARG A 391 44.94 30.37 15.59
C ARG A 391 44.86 30.31 17.11
N GLY A 392 44.13 29.35 17.66
CA GLY A 392 44.01 29.16 19.12
C GLY A 392 45.33 28.75 19.76
N GLU A 393 46.07 27.86 19.11
CA GLU A 393 47.43 27.46 19.52
C GLU A 393 48.39 28.64 19.44
N GLN A 394 48.30 29.47 18.40
CA GLN A 394 49.09 30.70 18.28
C GLN A 394 48.80 31.68 19.44
N ILE A 395 47.53 32.02 19.68
CA ILE A 395 47.14 32.92 20.77
C ILE A 395 47.61 32.36 22.11
N ALA A 396 47.40 31.06 22.36
CA ALA A 396 47.86 30.42 23.59
C ALA A 396 49.39 30.43 23.73
N GLY A 397 50.13 30.28 22.62
CA GLY A 397 51.59 30.39 22.59
C GLY A 397 52.09 31.80 22.88
N GLU A 398 51.45 32.82 22.30
CA GLU A 398 51.79 34.22 22.55
C GLU A 398 51.44 34.65 23.99
N LEU A 399 50.29 34.25 24.52
CA LEU A 399 49.94 34.47 25.94
C LEU A 399 50.93 33.82 26.89
N ARG A 400 51.38 32.59 26.58
CA ARG A 400 52.43 31.92 27.35
C ARG A 400 53.74 32.71 27.30
N ARG A 401 54.13 33.24 26.13
CA ARG A 401 55.34 34.07 25.98
C ARG A 401 55.24 35.38 26.78
N ILE A 402 54.08 36.03 26.77
CA ILE A 402 53.82 37.26 27.55
C ILE A 402 53.89 36.96 29.06
N ALA A 403 53.22 35.89 29.52
CA ALA A 403 53.24 35.47 30.92
C ALA A 403 54.66 35.07 31.38
N CYS A 404 55.38 34.34 30.53
CA CYS A 404 56.78 33.98 30.72
C CYS A 404 57.65 35.23 30.90
N LYS A 405 57.59 36.18 29.96
CA LYS A 405 58.33 37.44 30.07
C LYS A 405 58.02 38.18 31.37
N LYS A 406 56.75 38.31 31.74
CA LYS A 406 56.34 38.94 33.00
C LYS A 406 56.91 38.21 34.24
N THR A 407 56.99 36.88 34.18
CA THR A 407 57.58 36.07 35.25
C THR A 407 59.07 36.35 35.38
N LEU A 408 59.80 36.34 34.25
CA LEU A 408 61.23 36.64 34.24
C LEU A 408 61.51 38.07 34.73
N ASP A 409 60.73 39.05 34.24
CA ASP A 409 60.82 40.44 34.67
C ASP A 409 60.55 40.59 36.18
N ALA A 410 59.55 39.87 36.73
CA ALA A 410 59.24 39.89 38.17
C ALA A 410 60.31 39.20 39.02
N ALA A 411 60.93 38.13 38.49
CA ALA A 411 62.04 37.43 39.11
C ALA A 411 63.36 38.22 39.04
N GLY A 412 63.44 39.28 38.25
CA GLY A 412 64.69 40.02 38.01
C GLY A 412 65.66 39.32 37.06
N VAL A 413 65.18 38.34 36.26
CA VAL A 413 66.01 37.56 35.33
C VAL A 413 65.96 38.17 33.93
N SER A 414 67.09 38.58 33.38
CA SER A 414 67.15 39.24 32.08
C SER A 414 68.25 38.72 31.15
N GLY A 415 68.04 38.88 29.84
CA GLY A 415 69.07 38.69 28.80
C GLY A 415 69.88 37.40 28.96
N SER A 416 71.18 37.54 29.26
CA SER A 416 72.12 36.42 29.39
C SER A 416 71.82 35.49 30.57
N GLU A 417 71.19 35.97 31.64
CA GLU A 417 70.82 35.14 32.81
C GLU A 417 69.75 34.12 32.43
N ALA A 418 68.74 34.56 31.68
CA ALA A 418 67.68 33.68 31.19
C ALA A 418 68.21 32.58 30.24
N GLU A 419 69.29 32.87 29.51
CA GLU A 419 69.95 31.94 28.59
C GLU A 419 70.99 31.03 29.27
N GLN A 420 71.25 31.19 30.58
CA GLN A 420 72.15 30.31 31.31
C GLN A 420 71.63 28.87 31.23
N ALA A 421 72.51 27.95 30.82
CA ALA A 421 72.18 26.53 30.74
C ALA A 421 71.91 26.00 32.15
N LEU A 422 70.78 25.32 32.31
CA LEU A 422 70.34 24.70 33.55
C LEU A 422 70.16 23.21 33.30
N TRP A 423 70.72 22.39 34.20
CA TRP A 423 70.56 20.95 34.13
C TRP A 423 69.12 20.58 34.50
N GLY A 424 68.36 20.12 33.52
CA GLY A 424 66.96 19.75 33.69
C GLY A 424 66.78 18.32 34.23
N ALA A 425 65.61 17.74 34.00
CA ALA A 425 65.30 16.34 34.30
C ALA A 425 65.97 15.36 33.32
N GLY A 426 67.31 15.34 33.31
CA GLY A 426 68.14 14.51 32.43
C GLY A 426 68.46 15.11 31.05
N ALA A 427 68.17 16.40 30.83
CA ALA A 427 68.48 17.12 29.60
C ALA A 427 68.77 18.60 29.91
N ALA A 428 69.58 19.25 29.07
CA ALA A 428 69.81 20.69 29.17
C ALA A 428 68.54 21.49 28.86
N THR A 429 68.26 22.51 29.66
CA THR A 429 67.25 23.56 29.43
C THR A 429 67.91 24.91 29.70
N THR A 430 67.24 26.02 29.44
CA THR A 430 67.69 27.33 29.96
C THR A 430 67.01 27.66 31.29
N LEU A 431 67.63 28.51 32.10
CA LEU A 431 67.02 29.04 33.32
C LEU A 431 65.68 29.73 33.00
N GLY A 432 65.64 30.52 31.92
CA GLY A 432 64.43 31.20 31.47
C GLY A 432 63.31 30.22 31.10
N GLU A 433 63.63 29.17 30.33
CA GLU A 433 62.65 28.14 29.97
C GLU A 433 62.13 27.38 31.20
N PHE A 434 63.02 27.08 32.16
CA PHE A 434 62.65 26.46 33.43
C PHE A 434 61.65 27.34 34.21
N LEU A 435 62.00 28.61 34.46
CA LEU A 435 61.17 29.56 35.21
C LEU A 435 59.82 29.79 34.55
N CYS A 436 59.80 29.92 33.23
CA CYS A 436 58.57 30.08 32.49
C CYS A 436 57.70 28.81 32.54
N THR A 437 58.30 27.63 32.45
CA THR A 437 57.55 26.38 32.50
C THR A 437 56.92 26.16 33.87
N ILE A 438 57.66 26.37 34.97
CA ILE A 438 57.08 26.25 36.31
C ILE A 438 56.00 27.30 36.56
N ALA A 439 56.16 28.52 36.03
CA ALA A 439 55.17 29.59 36.19
C ALA A 439 53.89 29.34 35.39
N THR A 440 53.98 28.84 34.16
CA THR A 440 52.79 28.43 33.37
C THR A 440 51.97 27.33 34.06
N ARG A 441 52.53 26.68 35.07
CA ARG A 441 51.89 25.63 35.84
C ARG A 441 51.35 26.08 37.18
N GLY A 442 51.53 27.34 37.53
CA GLY A 442 50.98 27.95 38.74
C GLY A 442 52.02 28.23 39.82
N SER A 443 53.29 27.86 39.64
CA SER A 443 54.33 28.31 40.56
C SER A 443 54.55 29.82 40.41
N GLU A 444 54.79 30.53 41.51
CA GLU A 444 55.12 31.96 41.49
C GLU A 444 56.61 32.13 41.74
N VAL A 445 57.32 32.76 40.80
CA VAL A 445 58.75 33.08 40.99
C VAL A 445 58.83 34.46 41.62
N HIS A 446 59.43 34.55 42.82
CA HIS A 446 59.48 35.77 43.61
C HIS A 446 60.73 36.59 43.34
N GLU A 447 61.88 35.92 43.26
CA GLU A 447 63.18 36.61 43.18
C GLU A 447 64.25 35.64 42.66
N TYR A 448 65.16 36.16 41.87
CA TYR A 448 66.39 35.50 41.47
C TYR A 448 67.57 36.42 41.74
N ASP A 449 68.52 35.92 42.53
CA ASP A 449 69.80 36.56 42.81
C ASP A 449 70.89 35.81 42.07
N ASP A 450 71.59 36.48 41.15
CA ASP A 450 72.73 35.91 40.41
C ASP A 450 73.93 35.64 41.34
N ALA A 451 74.86 34.80 40.87
CA ALA A 451 76.16 34.58 41.46
C ALA A 451 76.97 35.90 41.42
N GLY A 452 76.89 36.69 42.48
CA GLY A 452 77.63 37.94 42.60
C GLY A 452 79.15 37.74 42.54
N LEU A 453 79.93 38.82 42.44
CA LEU A 453 81.40 38.77 42.25
C LEU A 453 82.21 37.90 43.24
N LEU A 454 81.64 37.56 44.39
CA LEU A 454 82.30 36.83 45.48
C LEU A 454 81.70 35.44 45.73
N SER A 455 80.70 35.01 44.97
CA SER A 455 80.03 33.71 45.15
C SER A 455 79.65 33.11 43.81
N ASP A 456 79.79 31.79 43.71
CA ASP A 456 79.32 30.95 42.59
C ASP A 456 77.87 30.47 42.79
N THR A 457 77.19 30.97 43.83
CA THR A 457 75.87 30.51 44.24
C THR A 457 74.79 31.49 43.77
N HIS A 458 73.90 31.02 42.91
CA HIS A 458 72.68 31.71 42.54
C HIS A 458 71.56 31.31 43.51
N THR A 459 70.64 32.23 43.80
CA THR A 459 69.51 31.97 44.69
C THR A 459 68.21 32.23 43.95
N LEU A 460 67.33 31.23 43.91
CA LEU A 460 66.02 31.31 43.28
C LEU A 460 64.93 31.10 44.33
N LYS A 461 64.10 32.12 44.57
CA LYS A 461 62.97 32.07 45.49
C LYS A 461 61.68 31.92 44.70
N LEU A 462 60.89 30.90 45.02
CA LEU A 462 59.65 30.60 44.33
C LEU A 462 58.63 29.97 45.27
N THR A 463 57.35 30.04 44.93
CA THR A 463 56.28 29.27 45.57
C THR A 463 55.81 28.21 44.61
N THR A 464 55.91 26.93 44.99
CA THR A 464 55.35 25.83 44.20
C THR A 464 53.90 25.60 44.57
N ASN A 465 53.11 25.06 43.65
CA ASN A 465 51.73 24.65 43.93
C ASN A 465 51.61 23.56 45.00
N ALA A 466 52.65 22.75 45.20
CA ALA A 466 52.59 21.55 46.03
C ALA A 466 53.12 21.78 47.45
N GLU A 467 54.13 22.64 47.61
CA GLU A 467 54.98 22.63 48.81
C GLU A 467 55.25 24.03 49.39
N GLY A 468 54.57 25.07 48.89
CA GLY A 468 54.70 26.43 49.43
C GLY A 468 56.00 27.12 49.00
N PHE A 469 56.49 28.05 49.82
CA PHE A 469 57.64 28.91 49.52
C PHE A 469 58.97 28.14 49.66
N HIS A 470 59.75 28.11 48.60
CA HIS A 470 61.07 27.49 48.49
C HIS A 470 62.13 28.53 48.14
N THR A 471 63.33 28.34 48.70
CA THR A 471 64.57 29.00 48.28
C THR A 471 65.52 27.92 47.76
N LEU A 472 65.78 27.93 46.47
CA LEU A 472 66.70 27.04 45.80
C LEU A 472 68.05 27.74 45.66
N LYS A 473 69.12 27.04 46.02
CA LYS A 473 70.49 27.49 45.69
C LYS A 473 71.02 26.66 44.53
N LEU A 474 71.50 27.36 43.52
CA LEU A 474 72.06 26.80 42.30
C LEU A 474 73.54 27.16 42.25
N HIS A 475 74.37 26.31 41.65
CA HIS A 475 75.75 26.64 41.30
C HIS A 475 76.08 26.06 39.92
N GLU A 476 77.15 26.53 39.29
CA GLU A 476 77.66 25.91 38.07
C GLU A 476 78.34 24.57 38.39
N GLY A 477 77.73 23.48 37.96
CA GLY A 477 78.26 22.12 38.10
C GLY A 477 78.57 21.51 36.74
N GLU A 478 79.60 20.66 36.68
CA GLU A 478 79.85 19.81 35.52
C GLU A 478 78.89 18.61 35.56
N VAL A 479 77.88 18.62 34.70
CA VAL A 479 76.83 17.59 34.66
C VAL A 479 77.08 16.52 33.60
N GLN A 480 77.91 16.85 32.60
CA GLN A 480 78.51 15.94 31.64
C GLN A 480 79.96 16.35 31.38
N PRO A 481 80.84 15.45 30.90
CA PRO A 481 82.24 15.79 30.64
C PRO A 481 82.40 17.02 29.74
N GLY A 482 82.92 18.11 30.30
CA GLY A 482 83.14 19.39 29.61
C GLY A 482 81.93 20.32 29.54
N GLU A 483 80.78 19.96 30.09
CA GLU A 483 79.56 20.77 30.08
C GLU A 483 79.20 21.27 31.47
N LYS A 484 79.33 22.59 31.67
CA LYS A 484 78.92 23.28 32.91
C LYS A 484 77.52 23.85 32.75
N MET A 485 76.67 23.59 33.74
CA MET A 485 75.30 24.08 33.79
C MET A 485 74.92 24.43 35.23
N LEU A 486 73.91 25.28 35.41
CA LEU A 486 73.29 25.51 36.71
C LEU A 486 72.65 24.22 37.22
N ILE A 487 72.99 23.84 38.45
CA ILE A 487 72.40 22.72 39.16
C ILE A 487 72.03 23.11 40.59
N GLY A 488 70.82 22.76 41.01
CA GLY A 488 70.38 22.98 42.38
C GLY A 488 71.05 22.01 43.34
N PHE A 489 71.65 22.53 44.40
CA PHE A 489 72.38 21.75 45.40
C PHE A 489 71.84 21.92 46.81
N GLU A 490 70.93 22.87 47.03
CA GLU A 490 70.24 23.07 48.29
C GLU A 490 68.82 23.59 48.02
N VAL A 491 67.84 23.04 48.73
CA VAL A 491 66.49 23.60 48.83
C VAL A 491 66.22 23.94 50.30
N ALA A 492 65.66 25.12 50.52
CA ALA A 492 65.20 25.56 51.83
C ALA A 492 63.72 25.91 51.76
N ASP A 493 62.97 25.52 52.79
CA ASP A 493 61.62 25.99 53.05
C ASP A 493 61.58 26.71 54.43
N ALA A 494 60.39 27.05 54.91
CA ALA A 494 60.23 27.73 56.21
C ALA A 494 60.70 26.89 57.41
N ASN A 495 60.79 25.57 57.28
CA ASN A 495 61.02 24.62 58.36
C ASN A 495 62.39 23.94 58.29
N GLN A 496 62.98 23.81 57.10
CA GLN A 496 64.20 23.02 56.90
C GLN A 496 65.04 23.51 55.73
N LYS A 497 66.36 23.25 55.83
CA LYS A 497 67.32 23.35 54.73
C LYS A 497 67.84 21.95 54.42
N ARG A 498 67.80 21.55 53.15
CA ARG A 498 68.20 20.22 52.70
C ARG A 498 69.14 20.33 51.51
N ALA A 499 70.32 19.72 51.61
CA ALA A 499 71.20 19.52 50.47
C ALA A 499 70.54 18.59 49.44
N LEU A 500 70.66 18.92 48.16
CA LEU A 500 70.16 18.12 47.04
C LEU A 500 71.34 17.40 46.39
N SER A 501 71.19 16.09 46.19
CA SER A 501 72.02 15.38 45.20
C SER A 501 71.57 15.77 43.79
N VAL A 502 72.40 15.46 42.78
CA VAL A 502 72.03 15.63 41.36
C VAL A 502 70.71 14.94 41.04
N SER A 503 70.50 13.73 41.56
CA SER A 503 69.26 12.98 41.37
C SER A 503 68.06 13.61 42.08
N ASP A 504 68.26 14.21 43.26
CA ASP A 504 67.20 14.96 43.96
C ASP A 504 66.80 16.22 43.17
N TRP A 505 67.78 16.91 42.58
CA TRP A 505 67.54 18.05 41.71
C TRP A 505 66.81 17.67 40.44
N GLU A 506 67.24 16.63 39.73
CA GLU A 506 66.55 16.12 38.55
C GLU A 506 65.10 15.74 38.87
N SER A 507 64.87 15.12 40.03
CA SER A 507 63.53 14.79 40.52
C SER A 507 62.72 16.05 40.81
N TYR A 508 63.31 17.04 41.48
CA TYR A 508 62.67 18.33 41.75
C TYR A 508 62.25 19.03 40.45
N VAL A 509 63.17 19.11 39.49
CA VAL A 509 62.92 19.68 38.18
C VAL A 509 61.88 18.86 37.42
N ALA A 510 61.94 17.53 37.44
CA ALA A 510 60.95 16.67 36.78
C ALA A 510 59.54 16.86 37.34
N VAL A 511 59.39 16.95 38.66
CA VAL A 511 58.09 17.16 39.32
C VAL A 511 57.50 18.51 38.91
N ASN A 512 58.33 19.57 38.91
CA ASN A 512 57.88 20.91 38.56
C ASN A 512 57.74 21.13 37.03
N LEU A 513 58.54 20.44 36.19
CA LEU A 513 58.56 20.52 34.71
C LEU A 513 57.77 19.45 33.97
N ARG A 514 57.26 18.39 34.61
CA ARG A 514 56.27 17.48 33.98
C ARG A 514 54.83 17.68 34.43
N GLY A 515 54.57 18.14 35.66
CA GLY A 515 53.19 18.45 36.09
C GLY A 515 52.31 17.19 36.23
N ASP A 516 52.81 16.09 35.70
CA ASP A 516 52.55 14.73 36.11
C ASP A 516 52.77 14.63 37.62
N LYS A 517 51.66 14.70 38.35
CA LYS A 517 51.57 14.08 39.68
C LYS A 517 52.07 12.62 39.64
N ALA A 518 52.06 11.98 38.46
CA ALA A 518 52.61 10.65 38.23
C ALA A 518 54.15 10.54 38.28
N ALA A 519 54.91 11.64 38.11
CA ALA A 519 56.38 11.60 38.14
C ALA A 519 56.97 11.79 39.54
N ALA A 520 56.18 12.29 40.50
CA ALA A 520 56.56 12.45 41.90
C ALA A 520 56.52 11.12 42.68
N GLY A 521 56.98 10.00 42.10
CA GLY A 521 57.30 8.74 42.82
C GLY A 521 56.20 8.07 43.65
N GLY A 522 55.00 8.65 43.78
CA GLY A 522 53.80 8.00 44.22
C GLY A 522 53.21 7.30 43.02
N SER A 523 53.25 5.97 43.02
CA SER A 523 52.61 5.15 42.01
C SER A 523 51.11 5.42 41.99
N ASP A 524 50.62 6.47 41.35
CA ASP A 524 49.17 6.68 41.25
C ASP A 524 48.57 5.52 40.44
N SER A 525 49.24 4.96 39.43
CA SER A 525 48.68 3.75 38.78
C SER A 525 48.68 2.52 39.71
N ALA A 526 49.76 2.24 40.44
CA ALA A 526 49.81 1.06 41.31
C ALA A 526 49.01 1.22 42.61
N GLU A 527 48.86 2.44 43.14
CA GLU A 527 47.99 2.75 44.28
C GLU A 527 46.52 2.77 43.82
N CYS A 528 46.20 3.35 42.65
CA CYS A 528 44.86 3.25 42.06
C CYS A 528 44.50 1.80 41.70
N ASP A 529 45.42 1.00 41.17
CA ASP A 529 45.21 -0.42 40.89
C ASP A 529 45.09 -1.23 42.19
N ARG A 530 45.90 -0.93 43.21
CA ARG A 530 45.78 -1.56 44.54
C ARG A 530 44.44 -1.21 45.20
N LEU A 531 44.01 0.05 45.10
CA LEU A 531 42.72 0.52 45.64
C LEU A 531 41.54 -0.02 44.84
N ALA A 532 41.67 -0.17 43.52
CA ALA A 532 40.63 -0.75 42.66
C ALA A 532 40.44 -2.25 42.92
N ASN A 533 41.51 -2.95 43.29
CA ASN A 533 41.49 -4.38 43.60
C ASN A 533 41.17 -4.70 45.07
N LYS A 534 41.05 -3.69 45.94
CA LYS A 534 40.66 -3.88 47.35
C LYS A 534 39.13 -4.03 47.48
N PRO A 535 38.60 -5.01 48.24
CA PRO A 535 37.16 -5.16 48.44
C PRO A 535 36.53 -3.89 49.01
N ARG A 536 35.36 -3.47 48.50
CA ARG A 536 34.75 -2.18 48.88
C ARG A 536 34.45 -2.02 50.37
N GLY A 537 34.28 -3.12 51.11
CA GLY A 537 34.08 -3.10 52.56
C GLY A 537 35.37 -2.87 53.38
N GLU A 538 36.53 -2.90 52.73
CA GLU A 538 37.86 -2.76 53.35
C GLU A 538 38.55 -1.44 52.97
N LEU A 539 37.88 -0.59 52.20
CA LEU A 539 38.34 0.76 51.92
C LEU A 539 37.97 1.68 53.08
N SER A 540 38.98 2.32 53.68
CA SER A 540 38.72 3.45 54.56
C SER A 540 38.11 4.62 53.77
N LEU A 541 37.45 5.54 54.47
CA LEU A 541 36.81 6.71 53.86
C LEU A 541 37.80 7.55 53.01
N VAL A 542 39.05 7.66 53.48
CA VAL A 542 40.13 8.38 52.79
C VAL A 542 40.58 7.63 51.52
N GLU A 543 40.67 6.30 51.58
CA GLU A 543 41.00 5.45 50.43
C GLU A 543 39.87 5.47 49.36
N SER A 544 38.60 5.51 49.76
CA SER A 544 37.47 5.65 48.83
C SER A 544 37.46 7.00 48.10
N GLN A 545 37.83 8.09 48.77
CA GLN A 545 37.94 9.41 48.14
C GLN A 545 39.10 9.45 47.13
N ARG A 546 40.23 8.82 47.44
CA ARG A 546 41.36 8.69 46.51
C ARG A 546 41.01 7.85 45.29
N LEU A 547 40.31 6.72 45.47
CA LEU A 547 39.85 5.87 44.36
C LEU A 547 38.90 6.62 43.40
N MET A 548 38.03 7.50 43.91
CA MET A 548 37.21 8.36 43.03
C MET A 548 38.07 9.33 42.21
N GLY A 549 39.13 9.88 42.80
CA GLY A 549 40.10 10.70 42.06
C GLY A 549 40.75 9.94 40.90
N CYS A 550 41.11 8.68 41.12
CA CYS A 550 41.68 7.77 40.11
C CYS A 550 40.71 7.48 38.95
N VAL A 551 39.43 7.26 39.26
CA VAL A 551 38.41 6.94 38.24
C VAL A 551 38.07 8.18 37.41
N LEU A 552 38.04 9.35 38.01
CA LEU A 552 37.71 10.59 37.29
C LEU A 552 38.83 11.07 36.37
N SER A 553 40.10 10.78 36.68
CA SER A 553 41.24 11.14 35.84
C SER A 553 41.39 10.28 34.57
N THR A 554 40.75 9.10 34.51
CA THR A 554 40.80 8.18 33.37
C THR A 554 39.66 8.35 32.36
N ILE A 555 38.60 9.10 32.71
CA ILE A 555 37.43 9.37 31.84
C ILE A 555 37.80 10.11 30.53
N PRO A 556 38.71 11.10 30.50
CA PRO A 556 39.07 11.80 29.26
C PRO A 556 39.68 10.90 28.19
N ALA A 557 40.44 9.86 28.57
CA ALA A 557 41.07 8.92 27.65
C ALA A 557 40.07 7.91 27.04
N MET A 558 38.97 7.60 27.75
CA MET A 558 37.92 6.71 27.24
C MET A 558 36.95 7.42 26.27
N ILE A 559 36.82 8.74 26.35
CA ILE A 559 35.96 9.53 25.45
C ILE A 559 36.64 9.78 24.08
N GLN A 560 37.97 9.67 23.98
CA GLN A 560 38.71 9.83 22.72
C GLN A 560 38.79 8.54 21.88
N ASN A 561 38.44 7.38 22.43
CA ASN A 561 38.43 6.08 21.75
C ASN A 561 37.01 5.58 21.41
N ARG A 562 36.04 6.49 21.31
CA ARG A 562 34.73 6.32 20.69
C ARG A 562 34.50 7.44 19.69
#